data_AF-A0A1S1BKJ3-F1
#
_entry.id   AF-A0A1S1BKJ3-F1
#
_cell.length_a   1.000
_cell.length_b   1.000
_cell.length_c   1.000
_cell.angle_alpha   90.00
_cell.angle_beta   90.00
_cell.angle_gamma   90.00
#
_symmetry.space_group_name_H-M   'P 1'
#
loop_
_entity.id
_entity.type
_entity.pdbx_description
1 polymer ?
#
loop_
_entity_poly.entity_id
_entity_poly.type
_entity_poly.pdbx_seq_one_letter_code
_entity_poly.pdbx_strand_id
1 'polypeptide(L)'
;MISSRLRRVCNTVLSLTVAAAGVLGMAATPAQALAMYAGDSIRIEYSDGEKYGCTLNSIAYRGGVMYGVTAGHCLAPIGGAHAVRVLAADARTPIASNLQDSGFELEGDNTLGGELKDVAWFRMDRHVTDAHAMRGGFIDIPFIGALHGLSQFAQFVNPTRRVAGRAPVTSVREGQIVCKDGARTSRTCGPVLNVNPRTGE
;
A
#
# COMPACT_ATOMS: atom_id res chain seq x y z
N MET A 1 20.41 -75.11 -27.25
CA MET A 1 19.87 -74.03 -28.11
C MET A 1 18.83 -73.24 -27.31
N ILE A 2 18.72 -71.93 -27.58
CA ILE A 2 17.98 -70.87 -26.83
C ILE A 2 18.76 -70.38 -25.59
N SER A 3 19.88 -69.68 -25.79
CA SER A 3 20.02 -68.22 -25.98
C SER A 3 19.95 -67.42 -24.67
N SER A 4 21.13 -67.21 -24.07
CA SER A 4 21.44 -66.37 -22.91
C SER A 4 21.22 -64.85 -23.13
N ARG A 5 20.59 -64.45 -24.24
CA ARG A 5 20.37 -63.04 -24.60
C ARG A 5 19.07 -62.44 -24.06
N LEU A 6 18.11 -63.24 -23.60
CA LEU A 6 16.82 -62.71 -23.12
C LEU A 6 16.81 -62.20 -21.68
N ARG A 7 17.79 -62.55 -20.83
CA ARG A 7 17.83 -62.10 -19.43
C ARG A 7 18.42 -60.70 -19.21
N ARG A 8 19.07 -60.10 -20.22
CA ARG A 8 19.68 -58.76 -20.10
C ARG A 8 18.80 -57.61 -20.61
N VAL A 9 17.62 -57.89 -21.15
CA VAL A 9 16.75 -56.86 -21.76
C VAL A 9 15.67 -56.34 -20.78
N CYS A 10 15.37 -57.06 -19.69
CA CYS A 10 14.37 -56.60 -18.71
C CYS A 10 14.89 -55.61 -17.65
N ASN A 11 16.20 -55.43 -17.49
CA ASN A 11 16.75 -54.55 -16.44
C ASN A 11 17.16 -53.14 -16.92
N THR A 12 17.00 -52.83 -18.20
CA THR A 12 17.37 -51.52 -18.78
C THR A 12 16.18 -50.65 -19.21
N VAL A 13 14.95 -51.10 -18.98
CA VAL A 13 13.73 -50.29 -19.22
C VAL A 13 13.18 -49.68 -17.92
N LEU A 14 13.53 -50.24 -16.76
CA LEU A 14 13.06 -49.75 -15.46
C LEU A 14 13.85 -48.55 -14.90
N SER A 15 14.90 -48.11 -15.58
CA SER A 15 15.75 -46.99 -15.14
C SER A 15 15.45 -45.68 -15.87
N LEU A 16 14.60 -45.69 -16.90
CA LEU A 16 14.29 -44.49 -17.70
C LEU A 16 12.96 -43.81 -17.34
N THR A 17 12.12 -44.42 -16.50
CA THR A 17 10.82 -43.82 -16.12
C THR A 17 10.86 -43.05 -14.79
N VAL A 18 11.94 -43.11 -14.02
CA VAL A 18 12.09 -42.35 -12.76
C VAL A 18 12.68 -40.95 -12.98
N ALA A 19 13.28 -40.67 -14.13
CA ALA A 19 13.89 -39.37 -14.42
C ALA A 19 12.92 -38.32 -15.02
N ALA A 20 11.65 -38.67 -15.27
CA ALA A 20 10.67 -37.78 -15.90
C ALA A 20 9.57 -37.24 -14.95
N ALA A 21 9.60 -37.60 -13.67
CA ALA A 21 8.58 -37.20 -12.69
C ALA A 21 8.98 -36.00 -11.80
N GLY A 22 10.11 -35.35 -12.08
CA GLY A 22 10.67 -34.29 -11.22
C GLY A 22 10.35 -32.84 -11.62
N VAL A 23 9.66 -32.60 -12.74
CA VAL A 23 9.44 -31.23 -13.27
C VAL A 23 7.96 -30.80 -13.20
N LEU A 24 7.10 -31.59 -12.57
CA LEU A 24 5.72 -31.18 -12.30
C LEU A 24 5.67 -30.23 -11.11
N GLY A 25 5.75 -28.95 -11.43
CA GLY A 25 5.06 -27.91 -10.67
C GLY A 25 5.68 -27.58 -9.33
N MET A 26 6.81 -26.88 -9.35
CA MET A 26 6.85 -25.68 -8.51
C MET A 26 5.78 -24.73 -9.06
N ALA A 27 4.52 -24.99 -8.70
CA ALA A 27 3.51 -23.95 -8.72
C ALA A 27 4.13 -22.84 -7.87
N ALA A 28 4.58 -21.76 -8.52
CA ALA A 28 4.93 -20.55 -7.83
C ALA A 28 3.73 -20.27 -6.93
N THR A 29 3.91 -20.42 -5.62
CA THR A 29 2.94 -19.94 -4.65
C THR A 29 2.63 -18.53 -5.11
N PRO A 30 1.37 -18.19 -5.45
CA PRO A 30 1.06 -16.85 -5.90
C PRO A 30 1.65 -15.93 -4.85
N ALA A 31 2.52 -15.00 -5.26
CA ALA A 31 3.05 -13.99 -4.38
C ALA A 31 1.85 -13.44 -3.60
N GLN A 32 1.84 -13.65 -2.29
CA GLN A 32 0.64 -13.38 -1.49
C GLN A 32 0.25 -11.93 -1.76
N ALA A 33 -0.95 -11.76 -2.31
CA ALA A 33 -1.44 -10.44 -2.64
C ALA A 33 -1.45 -9.61 -1.35
N LEU A 34 -0.75 -8.48 -1.34
CA LEU A 34 -0.71 -7.61 -0.18
C LEU A 34 -1.94 -6.71 -0.21
N ALA A 35 -2.89 -6.97 0.69
CA ALA A 35 -4.07 -6.14 0.85
C ALA A 35 -3.71 -4.81 1.53
N MET A 36 -3.91 -3.71 0.81
CA MET A 36 -3.71 -2.35 1.30
C MET A 36 -5.04 -1.68 1.58
N TYR A 37 -5.08 -0.88 2.64
CA TYR A 37 -6.26 -0.18 3.13
C TYR A 37 -6.00 1.32 3.14
N ALA A 38 -7.04 2.11 2.84
CA ALA A 38 -7.00 3.53 3.15
C ALA A 38 -6.77 3.69 4.67
N GLY A 39 -5.91 4.61 5.09
CA GLY A 39 -5.48 4.80 6.48
C GLY A 39 -4.23 4.01 6.88
N ASP A 40 -3.71 3.11 6.03
CA ASP A 40 -2.49 2.36 6.32
C ASP A 40 -1.25 3.25 6.46
N SER A 41 -0.32 2.86 7.34
CA SER A 41 1.04 3.41 7.32
C SER A 41 1.80 2.91 6.10
N ILE A 42 2.52 3.82 5.48
CA ILE A 42 3.45 3.56 4.38
C ILE A 42 4.79 4.22 4.69
N ARG A 43 5.87 3.67 4.13
CA ARG A 43 7.20 4.26 4.26
C ARG A 43 7.69 4.70 2.89
N ILE A 44 8.07 5.97 2.79
CA ILE A 44 8.67 6.53 1.59
C ILE A 44 10.18 6.42 1.76
N GLU A 45 10.81 5.61 0.91
CA GLU A 45 12.26 5.50 0.87
C GLU A 45 12.80 6.55 -0.10
N TYR A 46 13.79 7.31 0.36
CA TYR A 46 14.45 8.38 -0.38
C TYR A 46 15.80 7.92 -0.94
N SER A 47 16.33 8.68 -1.89
CA SER A 47 17.59 8.37 -2.60
C SER A 47 18.84 8.32 -1.71
N ASP A 48 18.77 8.93 -0.53
CA ASP A 48 19.80 8.88 0.52
C ASP A 48 19.68 7.65 1.44
N GLY A 49 18.65 6.82 1.24
CA GLY A 49 18.37 5.62 2.03
C GLY A 49 17.47 5.87 3.25
N GLU A 50 17.12 7.14 3.53
CA GLU A 50 16.21 7.48 4.63
C GLU A 50 14.77 7.04 4.32
N LYS A 51 14.01 6.76 5.38
CA LYS A 51 12.63 6.26 5.28
C LYS A 51 11.67 7.06 6.14
N TYR A 52 10.78 7.80 5.50
CA TYR A 52 9.80 8.64 6.19
C TYR A 52 8.42 7.97 6.23
N GLY A 53 7.73 8.09 7.37
CA GLY A 53 6.40 7.51 7.56
C GLY A 53 5.30 8.46 7.08
N CYS A 54 4.40 7.94 6.25
CA CYS A 54 3.21 8.63 5.76
C CYS A 54 1.97 7.74 5.89
N THR A 55 0.80 8.30 5.60
CA THR A 55 -0.46 7.56 5.57
C THR A 55 -0.92 7.40 4.13
N LEU A 56 -1.24 6.17 3.71
CA LEU A 56 -1.98 5.93 2.48
C LEU A 56 -3.39 6.50 2.65
N ASN A 57 -3.64 7.67 2.07
CA ASN A 57 -4.95 8.31 2.21
C ASN A 57 -6.03 7.45 1.55
N SER A 58 -5.78 6.96 0.34
CA SER A 58 -6.78 6.25 -0.45
C SER A 58 -6.19 5.52 -1.67
N ILE A 59 -6.90 4.52 -2.23
CA ILE A 59 -6.50 3.77 -3.43
C ILE A 59 -7.42 4.09 -4.62
N ALA A 60 -6.85 4.61 -5.70
CA ALA A 60 -7.57 5.10 -6.89
C ALA A 60 -7.18 4.30 -8.14
N TYR A 61 -7.98 4.45 -9.21
CA TYR A 61 -7.74 3.77 -10.48
C TYR A 61 -7.78 4.75 -11.65
N ARG A 62 -6.83 4.61 -12.58
CA ARG A 62 -6.83 5.34 -13.86
C ARG A 62 -6.48 4.35 -14.97
N GLY A 63 -7.38 4.19 -15.95
CA GLY A 63 -7.17 3.24 -17.06
C GLY A 63 -6.92 1.80 -16.61
N GLY A 64 -7.55 1.35 -15.52
CA GLY A 64 -7.34 0.02 -14.93
C GLY A 64 -6.05 -0.16 -14.12
N VAL A 65 -5.21 0.88 -14.03
CA VAL A 65 -4.00 0.88 -13.19
C VAL A 65 -4.34 1.40 -11.80
N MET A 66 -3.84 0.71 -10.77
CA MET A 66 -4.03 1.06 -9.36
C MET A 66 -2.97 2.06 -8.89
N TYR A 67 -3.42 3.10 -8.18
CA TYR A 67 -2.57 4.14 -7.59
C TYR A 67 -2.87 4.30 -6.10
N GLY A 68 -1.82 4.42 -5.30
CA GLY A 68 -1.94 4.95 -3.94
C GLY A 68 -1.94 6.46 -3.97
N VAL A 69 -2.75 7.09 -3.12
CA VAL A 69 -2.81 8.54 -2.94
C VAL A 69 -2.39 8.89 -1.52
N THR A 70 -1.52 9.88 -1.37
CA THR A 70 -1.02 10.41 -0.08
C THR A 70 -0.85 11.93 -0.18
N ALA A 71 -0.32 12.57 0.86
CA ALA A 71 0.04 13.99 0.81
C ALA A 71 1.24 14.23 -0.14
N GLY A 72 1.24 15.39 -0.80
CA GLY A 72 2.30 15.83 -1.72
C GLY A 72 3.67 15.88 -1.08
N HIS A 73 3.75 16.44 0.13
CA HIS A 73 4.98 16.53 0.91
C HIS A 73 5.61 15.18 1.26
N CYS A 74 4.85 14.07 1.17
CA CYS A 74 5.40 12.72 1.38
C CYS A 74 6.28 12.25 0.22
N LEU A 75 6.07 12.75 -1.01
CA LEU A 75 6.89 12.39 -2.18
C LEU A 75 7.78 13.56 -2.63
N ALA A 76 7.56 14.76 -2.09
CA ALA A 76 8.38 15.92 -2.36
C ALA A 76 9.84 15.70 -1.92
N PRO A 77 10.84 16.26 -2.64
CA PRO A 77 12.23 16.18 -2.23
C PRO A 77 12.49 16.77 -0.85
N ILE A 78 13.38 16.14 -0.07
CA ILE A 78 13.80 16.57 1.26
C ILE A 78 15.31 16.70 1.27
N GLY A 79 15.85 17.89 1.54
CA GLY A 79 17.29 18.10 1.61
C GLY A 79 18.07 17.73 0.32
N GLY A 80 17.40 17.74 -0.83
CA GLY A 80 17.96 17.32 -2.12
C GLY A 80 17.79 15.82 -2.44
N ALA A 81 17.39 14.99 -1.48
CA ALA A 81 17.00 13.61 -1.72
C ALA A 81 15.59 13.54 -2.31
N HIS A 82 15.33 12.58 -3.19
CA HIS A 82 14.02 12.36 -3.81
C HIS A 82 13.48 10.97 -3.47
N ALA A 83 12.15 10.82 -3.47
CA ALA A 83 11.52 9.53 -3.26
C ALA A 83 11.90 8.55 -4.38
N VAL A 84 12.26 7.32 -4.00
CA VAL A 84 12.65 6.25 -4.95
C VAL A 84 11.69 5.07 -4.94
N ARG A 85 11.03 4.77 -3.82
CA ARG A 85 10.00 3.74 -3.72
C ARG A 85 9.09 3.97 -2.52
N VAL A 86 7.90 3.35 -2.55
CA VAL A 86 6.99 3.28 -1.40
C VAL A 86 6.93 1.85 -0.88
N LEU A 87 7.04 1.71 0.43
CA LEU A 87 7.01 0.46 1.16
C LEU A 87 5.76 0.39 2.05
N ALA A 88 5.35 -0.82 2.39
CA ALA A 88 4.37 -1.08 3.43
C ALA A 88 4.90 -0.65 4.81
N ALA A 89 4.02 -0.73 5.82
CA ALA A 89 4.34 -0.37 7.20
C ALA A 89 5.54 -1.11 7.81
N ASP A 90 5.89 -2.29 7.27
CA ASP A 90 7.05 -3.09 7.69
C ASP A 90 8.41 -2.49 7.26
N ALA A 91 8.40 -1.40 6.50
CA ALA A 91 9.58 -0.72 5.96
C ALA A 91 10.47 -1.62 5.08
N ARG A 92 9.92 -2.71 4.54
CA ARG A 92 10.66 -3.72 3.76
C ARG A 92 9.94 -4.10 2.48
N THR A 93 8.63 -4.31 2.53
CA THR A 93 7.85 -4.80 1.40
C THR A 93 7.49 -3.64 0.47
N PRO A 94 7.99 -3.60 -0.77
CA PRO A 94 7.62 -2.56 -1.72
C PRO A 94 6.15 -2.67 -2.10
N ILE A 95 5.43 -1.55 -2.05
CA ILE A 95 4.07 -1.44 -2.60
C ILE A 95 4.03 -0.56 -3.85
N ALA A 96 5.09 0.20 -4.08
CA ALA A 96 5.39 0.87 -5.34
C ALA A 96 6.90 0.89 -5.53
N SER A 97 7.40 -0.06 -6.32
CA SER A 97 8.83 -0.24 -6.57
C SER A 97 9.40 0.75 -7.60
N ASN A 98 8.54 1.36 -8.44
CA ASN A 98 8.91 2.30 -9.49
C ASN A 98 8.00 3.53 -9.45
N LEU A 99 8.61 4.71 -9.31
CA LEU A 99 7.90 5.99 -9.23
C LEU A 99 7.87 6.80 -10.54
N GLN A 100 8.26 6.22 -11.68
CA GLN A 100 8.23 6.92 -12.98
C GLN A 100 6.83 7.39 -13.40
N ASP A 101 5.79 6.63 -13.03
CA ASP A 101 4.39 6.96 -13.28
C ASP A 101 3.73 7.50 -11.99
N SER A 102 4.49 8.26 -11.21
CA SER A 102 4.06 8.86 -9.94
C SER A 102 4.31 10.36 -9.99
N GLY A 103 3.65 11.10 -9.11
CA GLY A 103 3.77 12.56 -9.07
C GLY A 103 3.22 13.14 -7.79
N PHE A 104 3.49 14.41 -7.59
CA PHE A 104 2.95 15.19 -6.49
C PHE A 104 2.70 16.63 -6.92
N GLU A 105 1.74 17.27 -6.28
CA GLU A 105 1.51 18.71 -6.28
C GLU A 105 1.67 19.19 -4.83
N LEU A 106 2.55 20.17 -4.64
CA LEU A 106 2.79 20.82 -3.36
C LEU A 106 2.92 22.33 -3.60
N GLU A 107 1.80 23.04 -3.48
CA GLU A 107 1.70 24.48 -3.74
C GLU A 107 0.76 25.13 -2.74
N GLY A 108 1.07 26.35 -2.30
CA GLY A 108 0.16 27.16 -1.50
C GLY A 108 0.56 27.35 -0.04
N ASP A 109 -0.41 27.73 0.79
CA ASP A 109 -0.22 28.14 2.18
C ASP A 109 -1.08 27.30 3.13
N ASN A 110 -0.46 26.76 4.17
CA ASN A 110 -1.11 25.92 5.18
C ASN A 110 -1.79 26.75 6.29
N THR A 111 -2.11 28.02 6.03
CA THR A 111 -2.92 28.85 6.92
C THR A 111 -4.39 28.56 6.74
N LEU A 112 -5.18 28.81 7.80
CA LEU A 112 -6.62 28.60 7.75
C LEU A 112 -7.26 29.52 6.69
N GLY A 113 -7.78 28.92 5.61
CA GLY A 113 -8.37 29.64 4.47
C GLY A 113 -7.41 29.97 3.33
N GLY A 114 -6.15 29.54 3.42
CA GLY A 114 -5.23 29.52 2.28
C GLY A 114 -5.59 28.41 1.29
N GLU A 115 -5.23 28.61 0.01
CA GLU A 115 -5.23 27.53 -0.97
C GLU A 115 -4.00 26.66 -0.73
N LEU A 116 -4.17 25.34 -0.58
CA LEU A 116 -3.10 24.38 -0.38
C LEU A 116 -3.37 23.13 -1.21
N LYS A 117 -2.57 22.95 -2.25
CA LYS A 117 -2.43 21.67 -2.94
C LYS A 117 -1.32 20.88 -2.26
N ASP A 118 -1.68 19.77 -1.64
CA ASP A 118 -0.73 18.86 -1.00
C ASP A 118 -1.16 17.42 -1.27
N VAL A 119 -0.95 16.97 -2.52
CA VAL A 119 -1.37 15.65 -2.99
C VAL A 119 -0.26 14.95 -3.74
N ALA A 120 -0.11 13.65 -3.51
CA ALA A 120 0.76 12.78 -4.28
C ALA A 120 0.02 11.51 -4.69
N TRP A 121 0.42 10.96 -5.83
CA TRP A 121 -0.03 9.68 -6.34
C TRP A 121 1.15 8.83 -6.75
N PHE A 122 1.07 7.53 -6.51
CA PHE A 122 2.08 6.58 -6.96
C PHE A 122 1.45 5.29 -7.47
N ARG A 123 2.01 4.77 -8.56
CA ARG A 123 1.54 3.52 -9.16
C ARG A 123 1.86 2.34 -8.26
N MET A 124 0.85 1.56 -7.90
CA MET A 124 1.05 0.37 -7.04
C MET A 124 1.57 -0.83 -7.85
N ASP A 125 2.39 -1.65 -7.19
CA ASP A 125 2.92 -2.88 -7.77
C ASP A 125 1.79 -3.91 -7.97
N ARG A 126 1.96 -4.80 -8.96
CA ARG A 126 0.90 -5.77 -9.36
C ARG A 126 0.47 -6.75 -8.28
N HIS A 127 1.31 -6.98 -7.28
CA HIS A 127 1.02 -7.88 -6.16
C HIS A 127 0.21 -7.20 -5.05
N VAL A 128 -0.04 -5.89 -5.16
CA VAL A 128 -0.88 -5.15 -4.22
C VAL A 128 -2.34 -5.26 -4.62
N THR A 129 -3.22 -5.40 -3.63
CA THR A 129 -4.68 -5.41 -3.82
C THR A 129 -5.33 -4.34 -2.97
N ASP A 130 -6.40 -3.75 -3.49
CA ASP A 130 -7.26 -2.82 -2.77
C ASP A 130 -8.21 -3.62 -1.86
N ALA A 131 -8.14 -3.37 -0.56
CA ALA A 131 -9.03 -4.02 0.41
C ALA A 131 -10.46 -3.46 0.38
N HIS A 132 -10.71 -2.38 -0.37
CA HIS A 132 -11.99 -1.67 -0.47
C HIS A 132 -12.55 -1.23 0.91
N ALA A 133 -11.63 -1.00 1.84
CA ALA A 133 -11.91 -0.67 3.22
C ALA A 133 -10.91 0.36 3.76
N MET A 134 -11.37 1.14 4.71
CA MET A 134 -10.54 2.03 5.51
C MET A 134 -10.15 1.32 6.79
N ARG A 135 -8.84 1.23 7.04
CA ARG A 135 -8.30 0.69 8.28
C ARG A 135 -8.28 1.78 9.33
N GLY A 136 -9.30 1.77 10.18
CA GLY A 136 -9.23 2.45 11.47
C GLY A 136 -8.28 1.69 12.40
N GLY A 137 -7.73 2.39 13.40
CA GLY A 137 -7.01 1.73 14.48
C GLY A 137 -5.55 1.40 14.22
N PHE A 138 -5.00 1.75 13.05
CA PHE A 138 -3.59 1.53 12.78
C PHE A 138 -2.76 2.63 13.43
N ILE A 139 -1.97 2.28 14.45
CA ILE A 139 -1.03 3.19 15.10
C ILE A 139 0.38 2.67 14.89
N ASP A 140 1.13 3.37 14.06
CA ASP A 140 2.55 3.17 13.83
C ASP A 140 3.34 4.07 14.79
N ILE A 141 3.74 3.50 15.92
CA ILE A 141 4.56 4.18 16.92
C ILE A 141 6.03 3.93 16.56
N PRO A 142 6.84 4.99 16.37
CA PRO A 142 8.28 4.85 16.24
C PRO A 142 8.83 3.98 17.38
N PHE A 143 9.77 3.08 17.10
CA PHE A 143 10.43 2.15 18.03
C PHE A 143 9.67 0.87 18.45
N ILE A 144 8.34 0.85 18.46
CA ILE A 144 7.54 -0.32 18.88
C ILE A 144 6.86 -1.04 17.70
N GLY A 145 6.79 -0.38 16.54
CA GLY A 145 6.21 -0.93 15.31
C GLY A 145 4.68 -0.98 15.34
N ALA A 146 4.09 -1.27 14.18
CA ALA A 146 2.65 -1.20 13.99
C ALA A 146 1.83 -2.36 14.59
N LEU A 147 2.48 -3.37 15.17
CA LEU A 147 1.87 -4.61 15.68
C LEU A 147 2.06 -4.75 17.20
N HIS A 148 1.71 -3.70 17.95
CA HIS A 148 1.74 -3.73 19.41
C HIS A 148 0.30 -3.71 19.97
N GLY A 149 0.11 -4.07 21.25
CA GLY A 149 -1.23 -4.11 21.89
C GLY A 149 -2.04 -2.81 21.79
N LEU A 150 -1.37 -1.67 21.54
CA LEU A 150 -2.01 -0.39 21.27
C LEU A 150 -2.73 -0.36 19.92
N SER A 151 -2.17 -0.98 18.88
CA SER A 151 -2.85 -1.13 17.59
C SER A 151 -4.07 -2.03 17.72
N GLN A 152 -4.02 -3.07 18.56
CA GLN A 152 -5.19 -3.91 18.84
C GLN A 152 -6.29 -3.14 19.55
N PHE A 153 -5.95 -2.36 20.58
CA PHE A 153 -6.92 -1.50 21.27
C PHE A 153 -7.50 -0.43 20.34
N ALA A 154 -6.65 0.23 19.55
CA ALA A 154 -7.10 1.23 18.60
C ALA A 154 -7.98 0.64 17.50
N GLN A 155 -7.70 -0.58 17.03
CA GLN A 155 -8.58 -1.32 16.10
C GLN A 155 -9.89 -1.75 16.75
N PHE A 156 -9.89 -2.06 18.05
CA PHE A 156 -11.14 -2.34 18.77
C PHE A 156 -12.05 -1.10 18.83
N VAL A 157 -11.49 0.08 19.12
CA VAL A 157 -12.24 1.35 19.19
C VAL A 157 -12.62 1.85 17.79
N ASN A 158 -11.70 1.72 16.83
CA ASN A 158 -11.83 2.17 15.45
C ASN A 158 -11.65 0.98 14.51
N PRO A 159 -12.66 0.10 14.36
CA PRO A 159 -12.53 -1.07 13.50
C PRO A 159 -12.39 -0.68 12.04
N THR A 160 -11.83 -1.59 11.25
CA THR A 160 -11.85 -1.51 9.78
C THR A 160 -13.29 -1.38 9.28
N ARG A 161 -13.52 -0.44 8.38
CA ARG A 161 -14.85 -0.12 7.83
C ARG A 161 -14.80 -0.11 6.31
N ARG A 162 -15.89 -0.48 5.66
CA ARG A 162 -16.00 -0.31 4.20
C ARG A 162 -15.86 1.17 3.84
N VAL A 163 -15.17 1.46 2.75
CA VAL A 163 -15.17 2.82 2.20
C VAL A 163 -16.58 3.07 1.64
N ALA A 164 -17.33 3.98 2.27
CA ALA A 164 -18.71 4.31 1.90
C ALA A 164 -18.84 5.11 0.58
N GLY A 165 -17.79 5.09 -0.26
CA GLY A 165 -17.58 6.02 -1.37
C GLY A 165 -16.70 7.19 -0.97
N ARG A 166 -15.95 7.73 -1.94
CA ARG A 166 -15.20 8.99 -1.77
C ARG A 166 -16.15 10.13 -2.09
N ALA A 167 -16.55 10.88 -1.07
CA ALA A 167 -17.31 12.10 -1.27
C ALA A 167 -16.36 13.18 -1.81
N PRO A 168 -16.70 13.91 -2.89
CA PRO A 168 -15.90 15.04 -3.32
C PRO A 168 -15.87 16.08 -2.20
N VAL A 169 -14.76 16.79 -2.05
CA VAL A 169 -14.57 17.72 -0.94
C VAL A 169 -15.56 18.91 -1.03
N THR A 170 -16.04 19.22 -2.24
CA THR A 170 -17.18 20.14 -2.48
C THR A 170 -18.53 19.69 -1.90
N SER A 171 -18.63 18.45 -1.41
CA SER A 171 -19.83 17.94 -0.74
C SER A 171 -19.81 18.11 0.77
N VAL A 172 -18.67 18.50 1.35
CA VAL A 172 -18.59 18.80 2.78
C VAL A 172 -18.91 20.27 3.05
N ARG A 173 -19.65 20.52 4.14
CA ARG A 173 -20.02 21.86 4.58
C ARG A 173 -19.30 22.20 5.87
N GLU A 174 -19.03 23.47 6.10
CA GLU A 174 -18.61 23.94 7.42
C GLU A 174 -19.60 23.46 8.50
N GLY A 175 -19.05 23.00 9.63
CA GLY A 175 -19.79 22.38 10.73
C GLY A 175 -20.12 20.89 10.54
N GLN A 176 -19.98 20.33 9.33
CA GLN A 176 -20.19 18.90 9.12
C GLN A 176 -19.11 18.09 9.86
N ILE A 177 -19.53 17.04 10.57
CA ILE A 177 -18.57 16.13 11.21
C ILE A 177 -17.94 15.22 10.15
N VAL A 178 -16.63 15.28 10.04
CA VAL A 178 -15.81 14.41 9.20
C VAL A 178 -14.84 13.63 10.07
N CYS A 179 -14.45 12.45 9.61
CA CYS A 179 -13.43 11.64 10.27
C CYS A 179 -12.27 11.40 9.31
N LYS A 180 -11.05 11.40 9.85
CA LYS A 180 -9.84 11.04 9.12
C LYS A 180 -9.17 9.88 9.85
N ASP A 181 -8.90 8.82 9.10
CA ASP A 181 -8.07 7.72 9.57
C ASP A 181 -6.63 7.93 9.11
N GLY A 182 -5.66 7.68 9.99
CA GLY A 182 -4.25 7.77 9.67
C GLY A 182 -3.34 7.08 10.67
N ALA A 183 -2.11 6.86 10.23
CA ALA A 183 -1.17 5.95 10.87
C ALA A 183 -0.67 6.37 12.26
N ARG A 184 -0.83 7.64 12.66
CA ARG A 184 -0.30 8.16 13.94
C ARG A 184 -1.36 8.26 15.03
N THR A 185 -2.55 8.70 14.67
CA THR A 185 -3.63 9.04 15.62
C THR A 185 -4.84 8.12 15.46
N SER A 186 -4.72 7.04 14.68
CA SER A 186 -5.84 6.21 14.29
C SER A 186 -6.92 7.08 13.63
N ARG A 187 -8.13 7.13 14.19
CA ARG A 187 -9.27 7.83 13.64
C ARG A 187 -9.57 9.02 14.53
N THR A 188 -9.56 10.20 13.94
CA THR A 188 -9.99 11.42 14.60
C THR A 188 -11.18 11.98 13.86
N CYS A 189 -12.16 12.52 14.58
CA CYS A 189 -13.34 13.13 14.00
C CYS A 189 -13.54 14.53 14.57
N GLY A 190 -14.01 15.45 13.74
CA GLY A 190 -14.26 16.84 14.13
C GLY A 190 -15.08 17.57 13.08
N PRO A 191 -15.54 18.80 13.39
CA PRO A 191 -16.25 19.63 12.44
C PRO A 191 -15.28 20.14 11.36
N VAL A 192 -15.76 20.22 10.13
CA VAL A 192 -15.12 21.02 9.07
C VAL A 192 -15.18 22.49 9.50
N LEU A 193 -14.02 23.14 9.59
CA LEU A 193 -13.92 24.51 10.07
C LEU A 193 -13.95 25.54 8.93
N ASN A 194 -13.49 25.16 7.75
CA ASN A 194 -13.46 25.99 6.55
C ASN A 194 -13.46 25.07 5.32
N VAL A 195 -14.00 25.55 4.20
CA VAL A 195 -13.89 24.93 2.88
C VAL A 195 -13.66 26.07 1.89
N ASN A 196 -12.64 26.00 1.05
CA ASN A 196 -12.49 26.89 -0.07
C ASN A 196 -13.58 26.55 -1.11
N PRO A 197 -14.60 27.42 -1.30
CA PRO A 197 -15.72 27.10 -2.17
C PRO A 197 -15.35 27.08 -3.66
N ARG A 198 -14.16 27.56 -4.05
CA ARG A 198 -13.68 27.58 -5.45
C ARG A 198 -13.01 26.27 -5.85
N THR A 199 -12.17 25.73 -4.97
CA THR A 199 -11.38 24.52 -5.24
C THR A 199 -11.98 23.27 -4.58
N GLY A 200 -12.83 23.48 -3.57
CA GLY A 200 -13.34 22.44 -2.69
C GLY A 200 -12.35 22.02 -1.62
N GLU A 201 -11.16 22.63 -1.52
CA GLU A 201 -10.12 22.28 -0.52
C GLU A 201 -10.43 22.80 0.89
#